data_AF-A0A392VD22-F1
#
_entry.id   AF-A0A392VD22-F1
#
_cell.length_a   1.000
_cell.length_b   1.000
_cell.length_c   1.000
_cell.angle_alpha   90.00
_cell.angle_beta   90.00
_cell.angle_gamma   90.00
#
_symmetry.space_group_name_H-M   'P 1'
#
loop_
_entity.id
_entity.type
_entity.pdbx_description
1 polymer ?
#
loop_
_entity_poly.entity_id
_entity_poly.type
_entity_poly.pdbx_seq_one_letter_code
_entity_poly.pdbx_strand_id
1 'polypeptide(L)' 'MELLETSKRLILHQAKYATEILRKFEMLDSNSSVTPADTRLKLEVDENSDIVDSTMFRQLI' A
#
# COMPACT_ATOMS: atom_id res chain seq x y z
N MET A 1 4.27 1.22 13.55
CA MET A 1 3.67 2.57 13.69
C MET A 1 4.79 3.54 14.00
N GLU A 2 4.80 4.73 13.42
CA GLU A 2 5.82 5.75 13.69
C GLU A 2 5.17 7.10 13.97
N LEU A 3 5.77 7.86 14.87
CA LEU A 3 5.30 9.16 15.31
C LEU A 3 6.18 10.25 14.67
N LEU A 4 5.56 11.12 13.88
CA LEU A 4 6.23 12.25 13.24
C LEU A 4 5.74 13.54 13.88
N GLU A 5 6.63 14.27 14.53
CA GLU A 5 6.34 15.61 15.00
C GLU A 5 6.56 16.61 13.87
N THR A 6 5.53 17.40 13.59
CA THR A 6 5.58 18.52 12.67
C THR A 6 5.40 19.80 13.46
N SER A 7 5.81 20.94 12.91
CA SER A 7 5.69 22.25 13.58
C SER A 7 4.27 22.65 14.01
N LYS A 8 3.23 21.94 13.53
CA LYS A 8 1.82 22.21 13.84
C LYS A 8 1.14 21.09 14.61
N ARG A 9 1.63 19.85 14.53
CA ARG A 9 0.95 18.66 15.06
C ARG A 9 1.85 17.43 15.12
N LEU A 10 1.40 16.47 15.91
CA LEU A 10 1.93 15.12 15.94
C LEU A 10 1.12 14.22 15.00
N ILE A 11 1.81 13.45 14.15
CA ILE A 11 1.20 12.56 13.17
C ILE A 11 1.63 11.13 13.48
N LEU A 12 0.66 10.25 13.71
CA LEU A 12 0.90 8.82 13.71
C LEU A 12 0.76 8.31 12.27
N HIS A 13 1.80 7.71 11.72
CA HIS A 13 1.78 7.22 10.35
C HIS A 13 2.40 5.82 10.22
N GLN A 14 2.04 5.14 9.13
CA GLN A 14 2.56 3.84 8.73
C GLN A 14 3.37 3.96 7.42
N ALA A 15 4.02 5.12 7.21
CA ALA A 15 4.71 5.43 5.95
C ALA A 15 5.73 4.35 5.55
N LYS A 16 6.49 3.81 6.52
CA LYS A 16 7.39 2.68 6.31
C LYS A 16 6.68 1.46 5.69
N TYR A 17 5.54 1.05 6.24
CA TYR A 17 4.77 -0.09 5.74
C TYR A 17 4.21 0.16 4.35
N ALA A 18 3.61 1.33 4.13
CA ALA A 18 3.12 1.72 2.81
C ALA A 18 4.25 1.66 1.76
N THR A 19 5.44 2.15 2.12
CA THR A 19 6.63 2.12 1.26
C THR A 19 7.12 0.69 1.00
N GLU A 20 7.13 -0.18 2.00
CA GLU A 20 7.53 -1.59 1.86
C GLU A 20 6.55 -2.37 0.99
N ILE A 21 5.24 -2.14 1.13
CA ILE A 21 4.20 -2.73 0.26
C ILE A 21 4.42 -2.30 -1.17
N LEU A 22 4.55 -0.99 -1.41
CA LEU A 22 4.78 -0.46 -2.77
C LEU A 22 6.06 -1.02 -3.37
N ARG A 23 7.15 -1.14 -2.60
CA ARG A 23 8.40 -1.74 -3.10
C ARG A 23 8.24 -3.20 -3.46
N LYS A 24 7.55 -3.98 -2.62
CA LYS A 24 7.35 -5.42 -2.84
C LYS A 24 6.63 -5.72 -4.15
N PHE A 25 5.64 -4.89 -4.50
CA PHE A 25 4.86 -5.05 -5.72
C PHE A 25 5.37 -4.18 -6.88
N GLU A 26 6.59 -3.64 -6.76
CA GLU A 26 7.25 -2.81 -7.79
C GLU A 26 6.43 -1.56 -8.19
N MET A 27 5.66 -1.03 -7.25
CA MET A 27 4.72 0.08 -7.45
C MET A 27 5.29 1.46 -7.06
N LEU A 28 6.49 1.54 -6.48
CA LEU A 28 7.06 2.82 -6.02
C LEU A 28 7.16 3.87 -7.13
N ASP A 29 7.46 3.43 -8.34
CA ASP A 29 7.65 4.28 -9.52
C ASP A 29 6.47 4.14 -10.51
N SER A 30 5.29 3.76 -10.02
CA SER A 30 4.10 3.62 -10.86
C SER A 30 3.77 4.92 -11.60
N ASN A 31 3.45 4.80 -12.89
CA ASN A 31 3.06 5.96 -13.71
C ASN A 31 1.80 6.62 -13.15
N SER A 32 1.81 7.96 -13.13
CA SER A 32 0.59 8.72 -12.86
C SER A 32 -0.39 8.52 -14.02
N SER A 33 -1.60 8.06 -13.72
CA SER A 33 -2.69 7.95 -14.69
C SER A 33 -3.67 9.10 -14.52
N VAL A 34 -3.88 9.87 -15.59
CA VAL A 34 -4.90 10.94 -15.63
C VAL A 34 -6.30 10.34 -15.65
N THR A 35 -6.45 9.15 -16.23
CA THR A 35 -7.71 8.41 -16.24
C THR A 35 -7.80 7.58 -14.96
N PRO A 36 -8.76 7.86 -14.06
CA PRO A 36 -9.01 7.02 -12.91
C PRO A 36 -9.41 5.62 -13.38
N ALA A 37 -8.93 4.58 -12.69
CA ALA A 37 -9.46 3.24 -12.89
C ALA A 37 -10.97 3.22 -12.59
N ASP A 38 -11.73 2.44 -13.34
CA ASP A 38 -13.16 2.28 -13.10
C ASP A 38 -13.38 1.68 -11.70
N THR A 39 -14.01 2.45 -10.81
CA THR A 39 -14.27 2.06 -9.43
C THR A 39 -15.33 0.97 -9.30
N ARG A 40 -16.06 0.67 -10.38
CA ARG A 40 -17.06 -0.41 -10.45
C ARG A 40 -16.46 -1.72 -10.95
N LEU A 41 -15.23 -1.71 -11.45
CA LEU A 41 -14.54 -2.91 -11.88
C LEU A 41 -14.28 -3.80 -10.66
N LYS A 42 -14.89 -4.99 -10.64
CA LYS A 42 -14.55 -6.02 -9.65
C LYS A 42 -13.22 -6.64 -10.05
N LEU A 43 -12.24 -6.55 -9.16
CA LEU A 43 -10.99 -7.28 -9.30
C LEU A 43 -11.22 -8.72 -8.84
N GLU A 44 -10.78 -9.67 -9.65
CA GLU A 44 -10.79 -11.09 -9.33
C GLU A 44 -9.36 -11.55 -9.02
N VAL A 45 -9.23 -12.61 -8.23
CA VAL A 45 -7.92 -13.21 -7.96
C VAL A 45 -7.47 -13.93 -9.23
N ASP A 46 -6.28 -13.60 -9.71
CA ASP A 46 -5.65 -14.38 -10.78
C ASP A 46 -5.16 -15.71 -10.19
N GLU A 47 -5.74 -16.83 -10.62
CA GLU A 47 -5.39 -18.18 -10.16
C GLU A 47 -3.94 -18.57 -10.49
N ASN A 48 -3.31 -17.88 -11.44
CA ASN A 48 -1.90 -18.09 -11.80
C ASN A 48 -0.95 -17.18 -11.02
N SER A 49 -1.47 -16.23 -10.24
CA SER A 49 -0.63 -15.34 -9.45
C SER A 49 -0.04 -16.06 -8.24
N ASP A 50 1.14 -15.61 -7.82
CA ASP A 50 1.78 -16.13 -6.62
C ASP A 50 0.89 -15.93 -5.40
N ILE A 51 0.74 -16.98 -4.60
CA ILE A 51 -0.03 -16.91 -3.35
C ILE A 51 0.66 -15.91 -2.42
N VAL A 52 0.01 -14.78 -2.18
CA VAL A 52 0.48 -13.78 -1.23
C VAL A 52 0.01 -14.17 0.17
N ASP A 53 0.95 -14.26 1.13
CA ASP A 53 0.62 -14.41 2.54
C ASP A 53 -0.17 -13.19 3.05
N SER A 54 -1.46 -13.41 3.31
CA SER A 54 -2.38 -12.38 3.84
C SER A 54 -2.04 -11.88 5.24
N THR A 55 -1.09 -12.53 5.93
CA THR A 55 -0.60 -12.15 7.26
C THR A 55 0.70 -11.36 7.22
N MET A 56 1.33 -11.25 6.04
CA MET A 56 2.65 -10.64 5.87
C MET A 56 2.78 -9.23 6.48
N PHE A 57 1.70 -8.44 6.48
CA PHE A 57 1.68 -7.09 7.04
C PHE A 57 0.76 -6.94 8.26
N ARG A 58 0.32 -8.05 8.88
CA ARG A 58 -0.55 -8.05 10.07
C ARG A 58 0.16 -7.70 11.38
N GLN A 59 1.45 -7.36 11.37
CA GLN A 59 2.22 -7.05 12.58
C GLN A 59 1.81 -5.73 13.29
N LEU A 60 0.60 -5.21 13.03
CA LEU A 60 0.18 -3.89 13.46
C LEU A 60 -1.36 -3.71 13.56
N ILE A 61 -2.08 -4.75 13.99
CA ILE A 61 -3.37 -4.58 14.65
C ILE A 61 -3.22 -5.05 16.09
#